data_AF-A0A9X4EDH9-F1
#
_entry.id   AF-A0A9X4EDH9-F1
#
_cell.length_a   1.000
_cell.length_b   1.000
_cell.length_c   1.000
_cell.angle_alpha   90.00
_cell.angle_beta   90.00
_cell.angle_gamma   90.00
#
_symmetry.space_group_name_H-M   'P 1'
#
loop_
_entity.id
_entity.type
_entity.pdbx_description
1 polymer ?
#
loop_
_entity_poly.entity_id
_entity_poly.type
_entity_poly.pdbx_seq_one_letter_code
_entity_poly.pdbx_strand_id
1 'polypeptide(L)'
;MASQNFSVRTEPALLAELDKLAAAQNRSRNFVVNEALERYLAEERQWVAQVQAALAEADAGDFVPDDEMDAFFQSLEAGVGE
;
A
#
# COMPACT_ATOMS: atom_id res chain seq x y z
N MET A 1 -2.13 21.42 -16.52
CA MET A 1 -2.60 20.07 -16.87
C MET A 1 -4.12 20.11 -16.95
N ALA A 2 -4.73 19.41 -17.91
CA ALA A 2 -6.20 19.40 -18.02
C ALA A 2 -6.79 18.56 -16.88
N SER A 3 -7.71 19.14 -16.10
CA SER A 3 -8.49 18.41 -15.10
C SER A 3 -9.66 17.70 -15.78
N GLN A 4 -9.92 16.45 -15.39
CA GLN A 4 -11.08 15.68 -15.82
C GLN A 4 -11.98 15.42 -14.62
N ASN A 5 -13.30 15.52 -14.81
CA ASN A 5 -14.27 15.26 -13.75
C ASN A 5 -14.60 13.76 -13.74
N PHE A 6 -14.58 13.16 -12.55
CA PHE A 6 -15.10 11.82 -12.31
C PHE A 6 -16.00 11.85 -11.07
N SER A 7 -16.97 10.96 -11.01
CA SER A 7 -17.93 10.87 -9.90
C SER A 7 -17.77 9.55 -9.19
N VAL A 8 -17.69 9.59 -7.85
CA VAL A 8 -17.57 8.40 -7.00
C VAL A 8 -18.81 8.32 -6.13
N ARG A 9 -19.44 7.13 -6.11
CA ARG A 9 -20.48 6.83 -5.11
C ARG A 9 -19.77 6.43 -3.81
N THR A 10 -20.16 7.06 -2.72
CA THR A 10 -19.60 6.79 -1.39
C THR A 10 -20.68 6.87 -0.32
N GLU A 11 -20.35 6.43 0.88
CA GLU A 11 -21.24 6.49 2.03
C GLU A 11 -21.37 7.93 2.55
N PRO A 12 -22.56 8.37 2.99
CA PRO A 12 -22.77 9.72 3.51
C PRO A 12 -21.85 10.06 4.70
N ALA A 13 -21.54 9.07 5.53
CA ALA A 13 -20.63 9.22 6.67
C ALA A 13 -19.20 9.56 6.21
N LEU A 14 -18.69 8.87 5.19
CA LEU A 14 -17.35 9.14 4.66
C LEU A 14 -17.27 10.53 4.01
N LEU A 15 -18.32 10.94 3.28
CA LEU A 15 -18.39 12.28 2.72
C LEU A 15 -18.37 13.36 3.81
N ALA A 16 -19.08 13.15 4.92
CA ALA A 16 -19.08 14.08 6.04
C ALA A 16 -17.71 14.16 6.74
N GLU A 17 -16.95 13.06 6.81
CA GLU A 17 -15.60 13.05 7.33
C GLU A 17 -14.63 13.82 6.42
N LEU A 18 -14.70 13.58 5.10
CA LEU A 18 -13.94 14.31 4.10
C LEU A 18 -14.19 15.83 4.21
N ASP A 19 -15.44 16.23 4.45
CA ASP A 19 -15.82 17.63 4.63
C ASP A 19 -15.17 18.29 5.83
N LYS A 20 -15.18 17.60 6.97
CA LYS A 20 -14.52 18.07 8.18
C LYS A 20 -13.02 18.19 7.97
N LEU A 21 -12.41 17.21 7.32
CA LEU A 21 -10.98 17.20 7.04
C LEU A 21 -10.59 18.36 6.10
N ALA A 22 -11.33 18.56 5.01
CA ALA A 22 -11.10 19.65 4.08
C ALA A 22 -11.24 21.03 4.76
N ALA A 23 -12.27 21.20 5.60
CA ALA A 23 -12.49 22.42 6.37
C ALA A 23 -11.35 22.68 7.38
N ALA A 24 -10.92 21.66 8.13
CA ALA A 24 -9.83 21.77 9.10
C ALA A 24 -8.50 22.15 8.43
N GLN A 25 -8.26 21.70 7.19
CA GLN A 25 -7.07 22.04 6.42
C GLN A 25 -7.19 23.36 5.63
N ASN A 26 -8.37 24.00 5.64
CA ASN A 26 -8.68 25.15 4.79
C ASN A 26 -8.42 24.85 3.29
N ARG A 27 -8.81 23.65 2.86
CA ARG A 27 -8.65 23.11 1.50
C ARG A 27 -10.00 22.71 0.90
N SER A 28 -10.04 22.50 -0.41
CA SER A 28 -11.23 21.98 -1.09
C SER A 28 -11.31 20.46 -0.94
N ARG A 29 -12.52 19.89 -1.03
CA ARG A 29 -12.72 18.43 -1.11
C ARG A 29 -11.89 17.81 -2.24
N ASN A 30 -11.84 18.50 -3.38
CA ASN A 30 -11.07 18.05 -4.54
C ASN A 30 -9.58 17.94 -4.21
N PHE A 31 -9.00 18.89 -3.48
CA PHE A 31 -7.61 18.82 -3.05
C PHE A 31 -7.35 17.56 -2.20
N VAL A 32 -8.17 17.34 -1.17
CA VAL A 32 -8.02 16.20 -0.27
C VAL A 32 -8.19 14.86 -1.00
N VAL A 33 -9.15 14.77 -1.93
CA VAL A 33 -9.36 13.58 -2.75
C VAL A 33 -8.16 13.31 -3.67
N ASN A 34 -7.62 14.32 -4.33
CA ASN A 34 -6.44 14.13 -5.18
C ASN A 34 -5.23 13.71 -4.36
N GLU A 35 -4.99 14.34 -3.20
CA GLU A 35 -3.90 13.95 -2.31
C GLU A 35 -4.04 12.50 -1.84
N ALA A 36 -5.24 12.07 -1.45
CA ALA A 36 -5.50 10.69 -1.06
C ALA A 36 -5.26 9.70 -2.23
N LEU A 37 -5.69 10.05 -3.44
CA LEU A 37 -5.45 9.22 -4.63
C LEU A 37 -3.96 9.14 -4.98
N GLU A 38 -3.23 10.24 -4.92
CA GLU A 38 -1.79 10.27 -5.19
C GLU A 38 -1.02 9.37 -4.22
N ARG A 39 -1.37 9.43 -2.93
CA ARG A 39 -0.79 8.58 -1.89
C ARG A 39 -1.10 7.11 -2.14
N TYR A 40 -2.37 6.76 -2.32
CA TYR A 40 -2.79 5.40 -2.59
C TYR A 40 -2.10 4.81 -3.83
N LEU A 41 -2.05 5.56 -4.94
CA LEU A 41 -1.39 5.11 -6.17
C LEU A 41 0.14 5.03 -6.03
N ALA A 42 0.77 5.86 -5.18
CA ALA A 42 2.20 5.74 -4.91
C ALA A 42 2.51 4.44 -4.16
N GLU A 43 1.75 4.15 -3.10
CA GLU A 43 1.87 2.93 -2.31
C GLU A 43 1.61 1.68 -3.17
N GLU A 44 0.53 1.68 -3.95
CA GLU A 44 0.16 0.55 -4.81
C GLU A 44 1.22 0.29 -5.89
N ARG A 45 1.79 1.34 -6.50
CA ARG A 45 2.86 1.20 -7.49
C ARG A 45 4.11 0.57 -6.89
N GLN A 46 4.48 0.97 -5.67
CA GLN A 46 5.62 0.38 -4.98
C GLN A 46 5.36 -1.09 -4.66
N TRP A 47 4.15 -1.42 -4.19
CA TRP A 47 3.78 -2.81 -3.89
C TRP A 47 3.81 -3.68 -5.15
N VAL A 48 3.18 -3.24 -6.23
CA VAL A 48 3.19 -3.97 -7.53
C VAL A 48 4.63 -4.17 -8.02
N ALA A 49 5.48 -3.14 -7.94
CA ALA A 49 6.88 -3.26 -8.37
C ALA A 49 7.65 -4.31 -7.55
N GLN A 50 7.45 -4.36 -6.22
CA GLN A 50 8.08 -5.36 -5.36
C GLN A 50 7.60 -6.77 -5.67
N VAL A 51 6.30 -6.96 -5.88
CA VAL A 51 5.74 -8.28 -6.26
C VAL A 51 6.32 -8.74 -7.59
N GLN A 52 6.42 -7.86 -8.59
CA GLN A 52 7.00 -8.20 -9.88
C GLN A 52 8.49 -8.54 -9.78
N ALA A 53 9.24 -7.83 -8.95
CA ALA A 53 10.65 -8.14 -8.69
C ALA A 53 10.81 -9.52 -8.03
N ALA A 54 10.07 -9.78 -6.95
CA ALA A 54 10.12 -11.06 -6.24
C ALA A 54 9.72 -12.25 -7.12
N LEU A 55 8.74 -12.07 -8.02
CA LEU A 55 8.38 -13.08 -9.01
C LEU A 55 9.53 -13.35 -10.00
N ALA A 56 10.22 -12.30 -10.46
CA ALA A 56 11.35 -12.45 -11.37
C ALA A 56 12.56 -13.11 -10.71
N GLU A 57 12.84 -12.80 -9.43
CA GLU A 57 13.87 -13.46 -8.62
C GLU A 57 13.55 -14.95 -8.43
N ALA A 58 12.29 -15.26 -8.11
CA ALA A 58 11.81 -16.64 -8.00
C ALA A 58 11.92 -17.41 -9.33
N ASP A 59 11.54 -16.80 -10.46
CA ASP A 59 11.67 -17.41 -11.79
C ASP A 59 13.15 -17.61 -12.18
N ALA A 60 14.06 -16.76 -11.69
CA ALA A 60 15.50 -16.91 -11.88
C ALA A 60 16.12 -17.98 -10.95
N GLY A 61 15.34 -18.55 -10.03
CA GLY A 61 15.83 -19.49 -9.03
C GLY A 61 16.66 -18.84 -7.92
N ASP A 62 16.53 -17.52 -7.74
CA ASP A 62 17.22 -16.76 -6.69
C ASP A 62 16.50 -16.95 -5.35
N PHE A 63 16.72 -18.12 -4.77
CA PHE A 63 16.24 -18.49 -3.45
C PHE A 63 17.42 -18.74 -2.53
N VAL A 64 17.20 -18.54 -1.23
CA VAL A 64 18.18 -18.97 -0.23
C VAL A 64 18.35 -20.50 -0.26
N PRO A 65 19.56 -21.01 0.05
CA PRO A 65 19.79 -22.45 0.14
C PRO A 65 18.91 -23.12 1.21
N ASP A 66 18.69 -24.42 1.04
CA ASP A 66 17.84 -25.24 1.90
C ASP A 66 18.33 -25.22 3.36
N ASP A 67 19.64 -25.38 3.56
CA ASP A 67 20.29 -25.35 4.89
C ASP A 67 20.09 -24.01 5.62
N GLU A 68 20.09 -22.89 4.88
CA GLU A 68 19.88 -21.56 5.46
C GLU A 68 18.41 -21.36 5.88
N MET A 69 17.49 -21.88 5.06
CA MET A 69 16.06 -21.89 5.37
C MET A 69 15.75 -22.77 6.58
N ASP A 70 16.37 -23.95 6.69
CA ASP A 70 16.21 -24.84 7.85
C ASP A 70 16.71 -24.20 9.15
N ALA A 71 17.87 -23.52 9.10
CA ALA A 71 18.40 -22.78 10.24
C ALA A 71 17.46 -21.63 10.67
N PHE A 72 16.84 -20.94 9.71
CA PHE A 72 15.84 -19.89 9.99
C PHE A 72 14.62 -20.45 10.74
N PHE A 73 14.03 -21.55 10.26
CA PHE A 73 12.87 -22.17 10.91
C PHE A 73 13.18 -22.64 12.34
N GLN A 74 14.34 -23.26 12.57
CA GLN A 74 14.76 -23.69 13.92
C GLN A 74 14.90 -22.49 14.88
N SER A 75 15.37 -21.33 14.40
CA SER A 75 15.49 -20.12 15.21
C SER A 75 14.13 -19.54 15.63
N LEU A 76 13.10 -19.68 14.80
CA LEU A 76 11.74 -19.25 15.11
C LEU A 76 11.09 -20.16 16.16
N GLU A 77 11.26 -21.49 16.04
CA GLU A 77 10.74 -22.45 17.02
C GLU A 77 11.39 -22.28 18.40
N ALA A 78 12.67 -21.90 18.45
CA ALA A 78 13.37 -21.62 19.68
C ALA A 78 12.87 -20.34 20.41
N GLY A 79 12.29 -19.38 19.68
CA GLY A 79 11.81 -18.10 20.22
C GLY A 79 10.33 -18.06 20.61
N VAL A 80 9.53 -19.08 20.26
CA VAL A 80 8.09 -19.17 20.58
C VAL A 80 7.84 -19.86 21.94
N GLY A 81 8.92 -20.22 22.66
CA GLY A 81 8.88 -20.92 23.95
C GLY A 81 9.12 -20.08 25.21
N GLU A 82 9.14 -18.75 25.14
CA GLU A 82 9.24 -17.84 26.31
C GLU A 82 7.99 -16.99 26.54
#